data_AF-A0A937S972-F1
#
_entry.id   AF-A0A937S972-F1
#
_cell.length_a   1.000
_cell.length_b   1.000
_cell.length_c   1.000
_cell.angle_alpha   90.00
_cell.angle_beta   90.00
_cell.angle_gamma   90.00
#
_symmetry.space_group_name_H-M   'P 1'
#
loop_
_entity.id
_entity.type
_entity.pdbx_description
1 polymer ?
#
loop_
_entity_poly.entity_id
_entity_poly.type
_entity_poly.pdbx_seq_one_letter_code
_entity_poly.pdbx_strand_id
1 'polypeptide(L)' 'MKLAGKPDILAIAYQQGLVEDCKTGRKKNSDFYQVLIYLLLVPVSIQKGKGLDLRGRFNPDRVMEIQSNQVDEAFKE' A
#
# COMPACT_ATOMS: atom_id res chain seq x y z
N MET A 1 4.24 4.33 20.56
CA MET A 1 4.78 3.53 19.43
C MET A 1 4.94 4.47 18.23
N LYS A 2 6.12 4.53 17.61
CA LYS A 2 6.35 5.33 16.40
C LYS A 2 6.41 4.37 15.22
N LEU A 3 5.46 4.49 14.29
CA LEU A 3 5.57 3.84 12.98
C LEU A 3 6.36 4.77 12.05
N ALA A 4 7.37 4.24 11.38
CA ALA A 4 8.14 4.94 10.37
C ALA A 4 8.22 4.05 9.13
N GLY A 5 8.04 4.66 7.96
CA GLY A 5 8.08 3.96 6.69
C GLY A 5 7.65 4.89 5.57
N LYS A 6 8.29 4.76 4.42
CA LYS A 6 7.95 5.47 3.19
C LYS A 6 7.71 4.42 2.11
N PRO A 7 6.62 4.48 1.34
CA PRO A 7 6.45 3.61 0.19
C PRO A 7 7.55 3.88 -0.84
N ASP A 8 7.96 2.86 -1.59
CA ASP A 8 8.97 3.03 -2.65
C ASP A 8 8.44 4.00 -3.71
N ILE A 9 7.18 3.82 -4.12
CA ILE A 9 6.51 4.65 -5.11
C ILE A 9 5.12 5.05 -4.60
N LEU A 10 4.82 6.34 -4.72
CA LEU A 10 3.46 6.89 -4.68
C LEU A 10 3.21 7.61 -6.01
N ALA A 11 2.47 6.96 -6.90
CA ALA A 11 2.04 7.57 -8.16
C ALA A 11 0.68 8.24 -7.94
N ILE A 12 0.51 9.45 -8.48
CA ILE A 12 -0.71 10.24 -8.33
C ILE A 12 -1.15 10.70 -9.71
N ALA A 13 -2.41 10.43 -10.05
CA ALA A 13 -3.05 10.92 -11.27
C ALA A 13 -4.48 11.34 -10.95
N TYR A 14 -4.80 12.62 -11.17
CA TYR A 14 -6.08 13.21 -10.79
C TYR A 14 -6.43 12.97 -9.30
N GLN A 15 -7.48 12.18 -9.03
CA GLN A 15 -7.94 11.81 -7.69
C GLN A 15 -7.56 10.37 -7.30
N GLN A 16 -6.70 9.72 -8.08
CA GLN A 16 -6.25 8.35 -7.83
C GLN A 16 -4.81 8.35 -7.33
N GLY A 17 -4.52 7.47 -6.37
CA GLY A 17 -3.17 7.19 -5.91
C GLY A 17 -2.85 5.71 -5.96
N LEU A 18 -1.65 5.38 -6.42
CA LEU A 18 -1.11 4.03 -6.41
C LEU A 18 0.12 4.00 -5.50
N VAL A 19 0.02 3.22 -4.43
CA VAL A 19 1.16 2.87 -3.59
C VAL A 19 1.77 1.58 -4.11
N GLU A 20 3.06 1.62 -4.42
CA GLU A 20 3.80 0.44 -4.86
C GLU A 20 5.03 0.22 -3.98
N ASP A 21 5.16 -1.03 -3.52
CA ASP A 21 6.30 -1.53 -2.78
C ASP A 21 7.03 -2.56 -3.67
N CYS A 22 8.25 -2.22 -4.07
CA CYS A 22 9.04 -2.98 -5.03
C CYS A 22 9.85 -4.04 -4.28
N LYS A 23 9.48 -5.31 -4.49
CA LYS A 23 10.18 -6.45 -3.89
C LYS A 23 10.91 -7.26 -4.94
N THR A 24 11.95 -7.97 -4.53
CA THR A 24 12.65 -8.94 -5.37
C THR A 24 12.65 -10.30 -4.67
N GLY A 25 12.46 -11.37 -5.44
CA GLY A 25 12.45 -12.74 -4.92
C GLY A 25 11.08 -13.15 -4.36
N ARG A 26 11.06 -14.18 -3.50
CA ARG A 26 9.81 -14.85 -3.11
C ARG A 26 8.88 -13.94 -2.30
N LYS A 27 7.58 -13.99 -2.63
CA LYS A 27 6.48 -13.38 -1.87
C LYS A 27 6.53 -13.74 -0.39
N LYS A 28 6.40 -12.73 0.48
CA LYS A 28 6.18 -12.88 1.93
C LYS A 28 4.85 -12.27 2.34
N ASN A 29 4.23 -12.80 3.39
CA ASN A 29 3.01 -12.21 3.95
C ASN A 29 3.25 -10.77 4.45
N SER A 30 4.46 -10.48 4.93
CA SER A 30 4.85 -9.13 5.35
C SER A 30 4.73 -8.09 4.25
N ASP A 31 4.90 -8.47 2.98
CA ASP A 31 4.84 -7.54 1.85
C ASP A 31 3.42 -7.00 1.67
N PHE A 32 2.41 -7.88 1.83
CA PHE A 32 1.00 -7.51 1.81
C PHE A 32 0.66 -6.51 2.93
N TYR A 33 1.06 -6.82 4.17
CA TYR A 33 0.80 -5.93 5.30
C TYR A 33 1.53 -4.60 5.19
N GLN A 34 2.73 -4.57 4.61
CA GLN A 34 3.49 -3.35 4.41
C GLN A 34 2.73 -2.38 3.49
N VAL A 35 2.17 -2.88 2.38
CA VAL A 35 1.33 -2.07 1.49
C VAL A 35 0.06 -1.59 2.20
N LEU A 36 -0.62 -2.45 2.97
CA LEU A 36 -1.80 -2.04 3.74
C LEU A 36 -1.50 -0.92 4.74
N ILE A 37 -0.37 -1.01 5.45
CA ILE A 37 0.09 0.02 6.36
C ILE A 37 0.31 1.34 5.61
N TYR A 38 0.88 1.29 4.40
CA TYR A 38 1.03 2.49 3.58
C TYR A 38 -0.32 3.06 3.12
N LEU A 39 -1.27 2.24 2.68
CA LEU A 39 -2.60 2.72 2.28
C LEU A 39 -3.32 3.44 3.44
N LEU A 40 -3.13 2.96 4.67
CA LEU A 40 -3.64 3.62 5.87
C LEU A 40 -2.90 4.93 6.19
N LEU A 41 -1.57 4.96 6.04
CA LEU A 41 -0.75 6.07 6.50
C LEU A 41 -0.59 7.20 5.48
N VAL A 42 -0.64 6.92 4.17
CA VAL A 42 -0.45 7.92 3.12
C VAL A 42 -1.41 9.12 3.25
N PRO A 43 -2.72 8.94 3.48
CA PRO A 43 -3.65 10.07 3.61
C PRO A 43 -3.37 11.01 4.80
N VAL A 44 -2.71 10.51 5.85
CA VAL A 44 -2.45 11.26 7.09
C VAL A 44 -1.00 11.74 7.23
N SER A 45 -0.05 11.08 6.55
CA SER A 45 1.39 11.38 6.65
C SER A 45 1.94 12.11 5.42
N ILE A 46 1.26 12.06 4.27
CA ILE A 46 1.69 12.70 3.03
C ILE A 46 0.60 13.65 2.57
N GLN A 47 0.87 14.97 2.59
CA GLN A 47 -0.12 15.98 2.22
C GLN A 47 -0.75 15.75 0.84
N LYS A 48 0.05 15.29 -0.14
CA LYS A 48 -0.42 14.96 -1.50
C LYS A 48 -1.29 13.70 -1.58
N GLY A 49 -1.23 12.84 -0.56
CA GLY A 49 -2.03 11.62 -0.46
C GLY A 49 -3.44 11.84 0.12
N LYS A 50 -3.72 13.03 0.65
CA LYS A 50 -4.99 13.32 1.30
C LYS A 50 -6.12 13.37 0.28
N GLY A 51 -7.16 12.56 0.50
CA GLY A 51 -8.37 12.53 -0.32
C GLY A 51 -8.28 11.71 -1.60
N LEU A 52 -7.17 11.00 -1.84
CA LEU A 52 -7.02 10.12 -2.99
C LEU A 52 -7.80 8.80 -2.81
N ASP A 53 -8.34 8.27 -3.91
CA ASP A 53 -8.72 6.86 -4.01
C ASP A 53 -7.43 6.04 -4.12
N LEU A 54 -7.04 5.41 -3.02
CA LEU A 54 -5.76 4.71 -2.89
C LEU A 54 -5.90 3.21 -3.20
N ARG A 55 -5.01 2.73 -4.06
CA ARG A 55 -4.78 1.31 -4.33
C ARG A 55 -3.33 0.96 -4.04
N GLY A 56 -3.09 -0.29 -3.66
CA GLY A 56 -1.78 -0.81 -3.36
C GLY A 56 -1.35 -1.87 -4.37
N ARG A 57 -0.04 -2.03 -4.58
CA ARG A 57 0.50 -3.24 -5.19
C ARG A 57 1.91 -3.55 -4.70
N PHE A 58 2.31 -4.81 -4.84
CA PHE A 58 3.69 -5.25 -4.66
C PHE A 58 4.02 -6.35 -5.66
N ASN A 59 5.28 -6.41 -6.11
CA ASN A 59 5.69 -7.25 -7.25
C ASN A 59 6.93 -8.11 -6.93
N PRO A 60 6.79 -9.24 -6.19
CA PRO A 60 7.92 -10.14 -5.93
C PRO A 60 8.34 -10.92 -7.19
N ASP A 61 7.35 -11.49 -7.89
CA ASP A 61 7.51 -12.23 -9.15
C ASP A 61 6.44 -11.85 -10.20
N ARG A 62 5.27 -11.39 -9.74
CA ARG A 62 4.13 -10.91 -10.55
C ARG A 62 3.41 -9.80 -9.79
N VAL A 63 2.65 -8.98 -10.51
CA VAL A 63 1.90 -7.89 -9.89
C VAL A 63 0.78 -8.44 -9.01
N MET A 64 0.80 -8.06 -7.74
CA MET A 64 -0.26 -8.35 -6.77
C MET A 64 -0.94 -7.05 -6.39
N GLU A 65 -2.17 -6.86 -6.85
CA GLU A 65 -2.98 -5.69 -6.49
C GLU A 65 -3.65 -5.88 -5.12
N ILE A 66 -3.71 -4.80 -4.36
CA ILE A 66 -4.34 -4.72 -3.05
C ILE A 66 -5.34 -3.57 -3.08
N GLN A 67 -6.60 -3.89 -2.81
CA GLN A 67 -7.63 -2.88 -2.60
C GLN A 67 -7.64 -2.48 -1.11
N SER A 68 -7.88 -1.20 -0.83
CA SER A 68 -7.89 -0.68 0.55
C SER A 68 -8.92 -1.37 1.45
N ASN A 69 -10.01 -1.90 0.88
CA ASN A 69 -11.04 -2.64 1.59
C ASN A 69 -10.69 -4.12 1.89
N GLN A 70 -9.60 -4.66 1.35
CA GLN A 70 -9.21 -6.06 1.62
C GLN A 70 -8.71 -6.29 3.05
N VAL A 71 -8.45 -5.22 3.82
CA VAL A 71 -8.13 -5.30 5.25
C VAL A 71 -9.24 -6.03 6.01
N ASP A 72 -10.51 -5.75 5.69
CA ASP A 72 -11.65 -6.27 6.44
C ASP A 72 -11.86 -7.78 6.22
N GLU A 73 -11.48 -8.30 5.06
CA GLU A 73 -11.66 -9.73 4.76
C GLU A 73 -10.52 -10.58 5.33
N ALA A 74 -9.28 -10.09 5.31
CA ALA A 74 -8.13 -10.80 5.85
C ALA A 74 -8.05 -10.78 7.40
N PHE A 75 -8.78 -9.88 8.06
CA PHE A 75 -8.86 -9.81 9.53
C PHE A 75 -9.99 -10.66 10.13
N LYS A 76 -10.88 -11.23 9.30
CA LYS A 76 -11.98 -12.10 9.73
C LYS A 76 -11.57 -13.56 9.91
N GLU A 77 -10.38 -13.96 9.43
CA GLU A 77 -9.76 -15.27 9.63
C GLU A 77 -8.68 -15.21 10.72
#